data_AF-C1L5R2-F1
#
_entry.id   AF-C1L5R2-F1
#
_cell.length_a   1.000
_cell.length_b   1.000
_cell.length_c   1.000
_cell.angle_alpha   90.00
_cell.angle_beta   90.00
_cell.angle_gamma   90.00
#
_symmetry.space_group_name_H-M   'P 1'
#
loop_
_entity.id
_entity.type
_entity.pdbx_description
1 polymer ?
#
loop_
_entity_poly.entity_id
_entity_poly.type
_entity_poly.pdbx_seq_one_letter_code
_entity_poly.pdbx_strand_id
1 'polypeptide(L)'
;MRGKRIHKGRTRKFTAPEEIDRQLGLPPRGEVESIQDNNINDSETDDDEYEEEEDTAERHKGVGHLIEVCNPNHMKSSNAVVPSKKEVSASIKATTDATKLLSDTELAVNMARLQLVRKERELAAQKLEKEKQAREAQRAAAAAAKLTMQSKSLHSAKQPHQKGSRSGKQTNSNKHQQAPTNQSNNTDSSVVTTDE
;
A
#
# COMPACT_ATOMS: atom_id res chain seq x y z
N MET A 1 -6.44 -1.01 -49.17
CA MET A 1 -7.09 -0.93 -47.84
C MET A 1 -6.02 -0.99 -46.75
N ARG A 2 -5.89 0.04 -45.91
CA ARG A 2 -4.92 0.05 -44.79
C ARG A 2 -5.52 -0.69 -43.59
N GLY A 3 -4.98 -1.87 -43.28
CA GLY A 3 -5.35 -2.63 -42.09
C GLY A 3 -5.08 -1.83 -40.82
N LYS A 4 -6.11 -1.65 -39.98
CA LYS A 4 -5.97 -1.02 -38.66
C LYS A 4 -5.12 -1.95 -37.80
N ARG A 5 -3.86 -1.58 -37.56
CA ARG A 5 -2.96 -2.28 -36.64
C ARG A 5 -3.59 -2.28 -35.25
N ILE A 6 -4.18 -3.40 -34.85
CA ILE A 6 -4.70 -3.59 -33.50
C ILE A 6 -3.46 -3.60 -32.59
N HIS A 7 -3.36 -2.59 -31.74
CA HIS A 7 -2.23 -2.45 -30.81
C HIS A 7 -2.22 -3.67 -29.86
N LYS A 8 -1.13 -4.45 -29.88
CA LYS A 8 -0.92 -5.55 -28.93
C LYS A 8 -1.08 -4.97 -27.51
N GLY A 9 -1.98 -5.56 -26.73
CA GLY A 9 -2.24 -5.14 -25.35
C GLY A 9 -3.50 -4.29 -25.11
N ARG A 10 -4.20 -3.80 -26.15
CA ARG A 10 -5.42 -3.00 -25.93
C ARG A 10 -6.57 -3.78 -25.28
N THR A 11 -6.60 -5.11 -25.48
CA THR A 11 -7.59 -6.01 -24.88
C THR A 11 -7.10 -6.67 -23.60
N ARG A 12 -5.82 -6.57 -23.26
CA ARG A 12 -5.31 -7.09 -21.98
C ARG A 12 -5.71 -6.11 -20.88
N LYS A 13 -6.50 -6.59 -19.93
CA LYS A 13 -6.74 -5.88 -18.66
C LYS A 13 -5.61 -6.26 -17.71
N PHE A 14 -5.03 -5.28 -17.03
CA PHE A 14 -4.11 -5.55 -15.94
C PHE A 14 -4.90 -6.12 -14.77
N THR A 15 -4.38 -7.17 -14.15
CA THR A 15 -4.92 -7.71 -12.90
C THR A 15 -4.73 -6.67 -11.80
N ALA A 16 -5.76 -6.43 -10.99
CA ALA A 16 -5.64 -5.53 -9.84
C ALA A 16 -4.60 -6.09 -8.85
N PRO A 17 -3.74 -5.26 -8.23
CA PRO A 17 -2.75 -5.72 -7.26
C PRO A 17 -3.36 -6.55 -6.12
N GLU A 18 -4.54 -6.15 -5.65
CA GLU A 18 -5.30 -6.85 -4.61
C GLU A 18 -5.67 -8.29 -5.00
N GLU A 19 -5.84 -8.56 -6.29
CA GLU A 19 -6.16 -9.91 -6.77
C GLU A 19 -4.92 -10.79 -6.88
N ILE A 20 -3.77 -10.20 -7.17
CA ILE A 20 -2.47 -10.87 -7.12
C ILE A 20 -2.16 -11.25 -5.67
N ASP A 21 -2.40 -10.34 -4.72
CA ASP A 21 -2.19 -10.60 -3.29
C ASP A 21 -3.05 -11.78 -2.79
N ARG A 22 -4.32 -11.87 -3.24
CA ARG A 22 -5.20 -13.03 -2.94
C ARG A 22 -4.67 -14.34 -3.52
N GLN A 23 -4.12 -14.33 -4.74
CA GLN A 23 -3.54 -15.52 -5.37
C GLN A 23 -2.26 -15.97 -4.68
N LEU A 24 -1.50 -15.04 -4.10
CA LEU A 24 -0.28 -15.30 -3.35
C LEU A 24 -0.55 -15.59 -1.85
N GLY A 25 -1.81 -15.51 -1.40
CA GLY A 25 -2.16 -15.71 0.00
C GLY A 25 -1.67 -14.60 0.94
N LEU A 26 -1.37 -13.41 0.42
CA LEU A 26 -0.93 -12.27 1.21
C LEU A 26 -2.14 -11.62 1.91
N PRO A 27 -2.02 -11.23 3.19
CA PRO A 27 -3.10 -10.56 3.89
C PRO A 27 -3.43 -9.22 3.21
N PRO A 28 -4.71 -8.81 3.17
CA PRO A 28 -5.09 -7.52 2.61
C PRO A 28 -4.37 -6.41 3.35
N ARG A 29 -3.70 -5.51 2.61
CA ARG A 29 -2.93 -4.36 3.15
C ARG A 29 -3.83 -3.25 3.75
N GLY A 30 -4.97 -3.63 4.35
CA GLY A 30 -6.01 -2.73 4.85
C GLY A 30 -5.94 -2.43 6.34
N GLU A 31 -5.34 -3.29 7.16
CA GLU A 31 -5.25 -3.10 8.61
C GLU A 31 -3.96 -3.77 9.10
N VAL A 32 -2.87 -3.00 9.20
CA VAL A 32 -1.68 -3.45 9.93
C VAL A 32 -1.41 -2.45 11.02
N GLU A 33 -1.99 -2.77 12.18
CA GLU A 33 -1.38 -2.47 13.47
C GLU A 33 0.09 -2.97 13.46
N SER A 34 0.91 -2.24 14.21
CA SER A 34 2.34 -2.47 14.42
C SER A 34 2.69 -3.93 14.72
N ILE A 35 3.45 -4.57 13.83
CA ILE A 35 4.10 -5.86 14.13
C ILE A 35 5.36 -5.57 14.95
N GLN A 36 5.30 -5.93 16.23
CA GLN A 36 6.46 -6.14 17.09
C GLN A 36 7.07 -7.50 16.71
N ASP A 37 8.24 -7.48 16.06
CA ASP A 37 9.05 -8.68 15.87
C ASP A 37 9.69 -9.07 17.20
N ASN A 38 9.17 -10.12 17.83
CA ASN A 38 9.85 -10.85 18.88
C ASN A 38 10.00 -12.32 18.46
N ASN A 39 11.25 -12.68 18.18
CA ASN A 39 11.86 -13.94 18.58
C ASN A 39 11.32 -15.24 17.93
N ILE A 40 11.82 -15.55 16.73
CA ILE A 40 11.90 -16.93 16.24
C ILE A 40 13.31 -17.43 16.53
N ASN A 41 13.42 -18.22 17.60
CA ASN A 41 14.53 -19.10 17.89
C ASN A 41 14.32 -20.38 17.07
N ASP A 42 14.88 -20.41 15.87
CA ASP A 42 14.87 -21.56 14.97
C ASP A 42 15.99 -22.52 15.39
N SER A 43 15.63 -23.47 16.26
CA SER A 43 16.49 -24.56 16.73
C SER A 43 16.02 -25.86 16.09
N GLU A 44 16.20 -25.99 14.77
CA GLU A 44 16.10 -27.26 14.07
C GLU A 44 17.38 -28.07 14.37
N THR A 45 17.27 -29.00 15.31
CA THR A 45 18.21 -30.12 15.46
C THR A 45 17.76 -31.20 14.48
N ASP A 46 18.40 -31.24 13.33
CA ASP A 46 18.25 -32.29 12.32
C ASP A 46 19.20 -33.42 12.69
N ASP A 47 18.70 -34.36 13.50
CA ASP A 47 19.35 -35.60 13.89
C ASP A 47 18.91 -36.69 12.91
N ASP A 48 19.45 -36.64 11.69
CA ASP A 48 19.29 -37.70 10.70
C ASP A 48 20.38 -38.75 10.92
N GLU A 49 20.06 -39.68 11.82
CA GLU A 49 20.75 -40.94 12.05
C GLU A 49 20.70 -41.80 10.76
N TYR A 50 21.79 -41.76 9.99
CA TYR A 50 21.99 -42.68 8.86
C TYR A 50 22.39 -44.06 9.35
N GLU A 51 21.49 -45.04 9.30
CA GLU A 51 21.84 -46.43 8.97
C GLU A 51 20.64 -47.16 8.35
N GLU A 52 20.63 -47.26 7.02
CA GLU A 52 20.05 -48.42 6.35
C GLU A 52 20.92 -48.76 5.14
N GLU A 53 21.92 -49.63 5.40
CA GLU A 53 22.55 -50.43 4.36
C GLU A 53 21.50 -51.42 3.81
N GLU A 54 20.75 -51.01 2.79
CA GLU A 54 20.05 -51.96 1.94
C GLU A 54 20.81 -52.12 0.62
N ASP A 55 21.66 -53.14 0.59
CA ASP A 55 22.32 -53.74 -0.57
C ASP A 55 21.29 -54.34 -1.54
N THR A 56 20.39 -53.48 -2.06
CA THR A 56 19.53 -53.85 -3.18
C THR A 56 20.32 -53.63 -4.46
N ALA A 57 21.07 -54.66 -4.85
CA ALA A 57 21.69 -54.77 -6.17
C ALA A 57 20.59 -54.87 -7.26
N GLU A 58 19.88 -53.77 -7.50
CA GLU A 58 19.07 -53.61 -8.70
C GLU A 58 20.01 -53.73 -9.90
N ARG A 59 19.91 -54.84 -10.63
CA ARG A 59 20.72 -55.07 -11.83
C ARG A 59 20.39 -54.01 -12.87
N HIS A 60 21.19 -52.94 -12.91
CA HIS A 60 21.04 -51.88 -13.88
C HIS A 60 21.21 -52.45 -15.29
N LYS A 61 20.26 -52.14 -16.18
CA LYS A 61 20.30 -52.58 -17.58
C LYS A 61 21.17 -51.60 -18.38
N GLY A 62 22.15 -52.12 -19.11
CA GLY A 62 23.06 -51.32 -19.93
C GLY A 62 24.18 -50.67 -19.11
N VAL A 63 24.92 -49.74 -19.71
CA VAL A 63 26.16 -49.16 -19.11
C VAL A 63 25.95 -47.80 -18.42
N GLY A 64 24.70 -47.33 -18.27
CA GLY A 64 24.42 -46.01 -17.70
C GLY A 64 24.97 -45.84 -16.28
N HIS A 65 24.96 -46.90 -15.48
CA HIS A 65 25.50 -46.93 -14.12
C HIS A 65 27.06 -46.92 -14.07
N LEU A 66 27.72 -47.21 -15.20
CA LEU A 66 29.19 -47.12 -15.33
C LEU A 66 29.65 -45.75 -15.82
N ILE A 67 28.73 -44.92 -16.33
CA ILE A 67 29.03 -43.63 -16.91
C ILE A 67 28.59 -42.55 -15.93
N GLU A 68 29.56 -41.87 -15.34
CA GLU A 68 29.32 -40.68 -14.55
C GLU A 68 29.03 -39.50 -15.49
N VAL A 69 27.82 -38.93 -15.40
CA VAL A 69 27.47 -37.73 -16.15
C VAL A 69 27.75 -36.51 -15.27
N CYS A 70 28.91 -35.88 -15.46
CA CYS A 70 29.25 -34.63 -14.80
C CYS A 70 28.86 -33.43 -15.66
N ASN A 71 28.11 -32.48 -15.07
CA ASN A 71 27.94 -31.14 -15.66
C ASN A 71 29.16 -30.28 -15.30
N PRO A 72 29.98 -29.82 -16.27
CA PRO A 72 31.18 -29.03 -15.99
C PRO A 72 30.88 -27.74 -15.21
N ASN A 73 29.67 -27.18 -15.33
CA ASN A 73 29.26 -25.99 -14.57
C ASN A 73 28.87 -26.30 -13.11
N HIS A 74 28.68 -27.58 -12.75
CA HIS A 74 28.27 -28.02 -11.41
C HIS A 74 29.35 -28.90 -10.74
N MET A 75 30.56 -28.93 -11.28
CA MET A 75 31.66 -29.66 -10.65
C MET A 75 31.96 -28.99 -9.30
N LYS A 76 31.54 -29.64 -8.20
CA LYS A 76 32.01 -29.31 -6.86
C LYS A 76 33.51 -29.62 -6.87
N SER A 77 34.35 -28.64 -7.15
CA SER A 77 35.78 -28.79 -6.92
C SER A 77 35.95 -29.21 -5.46
N SER A 78 36.65 -30.30 -5.20
CA SER A 78 36.95 -30.77 -3.83
C SER A 78 37.79 -29.78 -3.02
N ASN A 79 38.21 -28.68 -3.63
CA ASN A 79 38.62 -27.47 -2.92
C ASN A 79 37.36 -26.72 -2.50
N ALA A 80 37.01 -26.79 -1.21
CA ALA A 80 36.01 -25.93 -0.60
C ALA A 80 36.16 -24.51 -1.16
N VAL A 81 35.09 -23.97 -1.73
CA VAL A 81 35.08 -22.64 -2.33
C VAL A 81 35.35 -21.65 -1.20
N VAL A 82 36.63 -21.28 -1.04
CA VAL A 82 37.02 -20.25 -0.08
C VAL A 82 36.37 -18.97 -0.59
N PRO A 83 35.48 -18.33 0.21
CA PRO A 83 34.79 -17.14 -0.23
C PRO A 83 35.82 -16.09 -0.63
N SER A 84 35.58 -15.46 -1.78
CA SER A 84 36.46 -14.42 -2.29
C SER A 84 36.58 -13.29 -1.27
N LYS A 85 37.72 -12.59 -1.22
CA LYS A 85 37.87 -11.38 -0.38
C LYS A 85 36.72 -10.38 -0.57
N LYS A 86 36.17 -10.31 -1.78
CA LYS A 86 34.99 -9.50 -2.09
C LYS A 86 33.73 -10.01 -1.38
N GLU A 87 33.48 -11.32 -1.41
CA GLU A 87 32.32 -11.96 -0.76
C GLU A 87 32.40 -11.85 0.76
N VAL A 88 33.58 -12.04 1.35
CA VAL A 88 33.79 -11.85 2.79
C VAL A 88 33.53 -10.40 3.19
N SER A 89 34.05 -9.42 2.42
CA SER A 89 33.81 -8.01 2.71
C SER A 89 32.34 -7.60 2.56
N ALA A 90 31.62 -8.19 1.60
CA ALA A 90 30.20 -7.95 1.39
C ALA A 90 29.36 -8.56 2.52
N SER A 91 29.72 -9.78 2.96
CA SER A 91 29.09 -10.44 4.09
C SER A 91 29.28 -9.65 5.40
N ILE A 92 30.49 -9.16 5.67
CA ILE A 92 30.74 -8.29 6.83
C ILE A 92 29.91 -7.01 6.75
N LYS A 93 29.87 -6.35 5.59
CA LYS A 93 29.04 -5.13 5.42
C LYS A 93 27.55 -5.39 5.56
N ALA A 94 27.09 -6.59 5.19
CA ALA A 94 25.69 -6.98 5.30
C ALA A 94 25.29 -7.27 6.76
N THR A 95 26.22 -7.76 7.59
CA THR A 95 25.96 -8.09 9.00
C THR A 95 26.28 -6.93 9.95
N THR A 96 27.08 -5.95 9.54
CA THR A 96 27.35 -4.76 10.35
C THR A 96 26.15 -3.83 10.40
N ASP A 97 25.75 -3.41 11.60
CA ASP A 97 24.72 -2.39 11.79
C ASP A 97 25.08 -1.11 11.02
N ALA A 98 24.22 -0.70 10.09
CA ALA A 98 24.44 0.50 9.28
C ALA A 98 24.58 1.78 10.13
N THR A 99 24.02 1.80 11.34
CA THR A 99 24.16 2.91 12.29
C THR A 99 25.57 3.04 12.86
N LYS A 100 26.32 1.93 12.98
CA LYS A 100 27.71 1.89 13.46
C LYS A 100 28.73 2.25 12.37
N LEU A 101 28.29 2.33 11.11
CA LEU A 101 29.12 2.74 9.98
C LEU A 101 29.12 4.26 9.76
N LEU A 102 28.18 4.98 10.38
CA LEU A 102 28.06 6.44 10.31
C LEU A 102 28.86 7.09 11.44
N SER A 103 29.34 8.30 11.21
CA SER A 103 29.89 9.13 12.30
C SER A 103 28.76 9.55 13.26
N ASP A 104 29.10 9.79 14.53
CA ASP A 104 28.13 10.27 15.55
C ASP A 104 27.39 11.54 15.09
N THR A 105 28.09 12.42 14.37
CA THR A 105 27.52 13.65 13.81
C THR A 105 26.49 13.37 12.72
N GLU A 106 26.78 12.45 11.78
CA GLU A 106 25.84 12.09 10.71
C GLU A 106 24.65 11.31 11.26
N LEU A 107 24.89 10.44 12.25
CA LEU A 107 23.84 9.70 12.93
C LEU A 107 22.87 10.67 13.64
N ALA A 108 23.39 11.68 14.34
CA ALA A 108 22.58 12.71 14.99
C ALA A 108 21.73 13.52 14.00
N VAL A 109 22.32 13.92 12.87
CA VAL A 109 21.60 14.62 11.78
C VAL A 109 20.49 13.75 11.20
N ASN A 110 20.77 12.48 10.93
CA ASN A 110 19.78 11.54 10.41
C ASN A 110 18.62 11.32 11.40
N MET A 111 18.93 11.22 12.69
CA MET A 111 17.92 11.12 13.74
C MET A 111 17.05 12.38 13.84
N ALA A 112 17.64 13.57 13.78
CA ALA A 112 16.90 14.83 13.76
C ALA A 112 15.98 14.93 12.54
N ARG A 113 16.47 14.54 11.36
CA ARG A 113 15.66 14.49 10.13
C ARG A 113 14.49 13.50 10.26
N LEU A 114 14.71 12.32 10.82
CA LEU A 114 13.63 11.34 11.06
C LEU A 114 12.57 11.87 12.04
N GLN A 115 12.98 12.58 13.09
CA GLN A 115 12.05 13.22 14.04
C GLN A 115 11.19 14.28 13.35
N LEU A 116 11.76 15.09 12.46
CA LEU A 116 11.02 16.08 11.70
C LEU A 116 9.94 15.43 10.82
N VAL A 117 10.32 14.40 10.05
CA VAL A 117 9.37 13.66 9.19
C VAL A 117 8.25 13.00 10.01
N ARG A 118 8.57 12.45 11.19
CA ARG A 118 7.54 11.89 12.08
C ARG A 118 6.53 12.94 12.53
N LYS A 119 7.01 14.12 12.95
CA LYS A 119 6.14 15.24 13.35
C LYS A 119 5.27 15.73 12.20
N GLU A 120 5.83 15.88 11.00
CA GLU A 120 5.06 16.29 9.82
C GLU A 120 3.95 15.29 9.47
N ARG A 121 4.26 13.99 9.51
CA ARG A 121 3.28 12.93 9.27
C ARG A 121 2.18 12.90 10.33
N GLU A 122 2.55 13.08 11.60
CA GLU A 122 1.57 13.15 12.69
C GLU A 122 0.63 14.34 12.52
N LEU A 123 1.16 15.53 12.22
CA LEU A 123 0.34 16.72 11.97
C LEU A 123 -0.57 16.57 10.76
N ALA A 124 -0.08 15.95 9.68
CA ALA A 124 -0.88 15.66 8.49
C ALA A 124 -2.03 14.68 8.80
N ALA A 125 -1.75 13.62 9.57
CA ALA A 125 -2.77 12.66 10.00
C ALA A 125 -3.82 13.32 10.90
N GLN A 126 -3.40 14.14 11.87
CA GLN A 126 -4.34 14.89 12.72
C GLN A 126 -5.20 15.87 11.91
N LYS A 127 -4.63 16.52 10.89
CA LYS A 127 -5.39 17.41 10.01
C LYS A 127 -6.45 16.65 9.20
N LEU A 128 -6.09 15.49 8.65
CA LEU A 128 -7.00 14.63 7.91
C LEU A 128 -8.15 14.12 8.81
N GLU A 129 -7.82 13.69 10.03
CA GLU A 129 -8.82 13.20 10.98
C GLU A 129 -9.80 14.30 11.39
N LYS A 130 -9.31 15.53 11.67
CA LYS A 130 -10.18 16.67 11.96
C LYS A 130 -11.10 17.03 10.79
N GLU A 131 -10.59 16.99 9.56
CA GLU A 131 -11.41 17.24 8.37
C GLU A 131 -12.49 16.16 8.18
N LYS A 132 -12.13 14.88 8.38
CA LYS A 132 -13.06 13.76 8.30
C LYS A 132 -14.17 13.88 9.35
N GLN A 133 -13.83 14.20 10.59
CA GLN A 133 -14.80 14.43 11.67
C GLN A 133 -15.72 15.61 11.37
N ALA A 134 -15.19 16.73 10.86
CA ALA A 134 -16.02 17.87 10.47
C ALA A 134 -16.97 17.52 9.31
N ARG A 135 -16.49 16.77 8.32
CA ARG A 135 -17.30 16.31 7.19
C ARG A 135 -18.38 15.32 7.61
N GLU A 136 -18.07 14.42 8.54
CA GLU A 136 -19.03 13.46 9.10
C GLU A 136 -20.08 14.17 9.96
N ALA A 137 -19.68 15.11 10.82
CA ALA A 137 -20.60 15.94 11.59
C ALA A 137 -21.54 16.75 10.67
N GLN A 138 -21.03 17.33 9.58
CA GLN A 138 -21.85 18.02 8.59
C GLN A 138 -22.83 17.05 7.89
N ARG A 139 -22.38 15.86 7.53
CA ARG A 139 -23.22 14.83 6.91
C ARG A 139 -24.31 14.33 7.87
N ALA A 140 -23.98 14.16 9.15
CA ALA A 140 -24.93 13.78 10.19
C ALA A 140 -25.97 14.89 10.43
N ALA A 141 -25.54 16.16 10.50
CA ALA A 141 -26.44 17.30 10.62
C ALA A 141 -27.39 17.43 9.41
N ALA A 142 -26.86 17.24 8.18
CA ALA A 142 -27.67 17.24 6.97
C ALA A 142 -28.68 16.08 6.93
N ALA A 143 -28.28 14.88 7.38
CA ALA A 143 -29.17 13.73 7.49
C ALA A 143 -30.28 13.95 8.53
N ALA A 144 -29.96 14.51 9.70
CA ALA A 144 -30.92 14.86 10.74
C ALA A 144 -31.92 15.94 10.29
N ALA A 145 -31.44 16.96 9.55
CA ALA A 145 -32.30 17.99 8.97
C ALA A 145 -33.27 17.40 7.94
N LYS A 146 -32.80 16.46 7.10
CA LYS A 146 -33.63 15.77 6.10
C LYS A 146 -34.73 14.91 6.76
N LEU A 147 -34.39 14.17 7.82
CA LEU A 147 -35.36 13.40 8.62
C LEU A 147 -36.42 14.30 9.27
N THR A 148 -36.00 15.45 9.80
CA THR A 148 -36.91 16.43 10.42
C THR A 148 -37.87 17.05 9.40
N MET A 149 -37.42 17.29 8.16
CA MET A 149 -38.28 17.82 7.10
C MET A 149 -39.30 16.77 6.61
N GLN A 150 -38.89 15.50 6.51
CA GLN A 150 -39.78 14.40 6.15
C GLN A 150 -40.83 14.12 7.22
N SER A 151 -40.47 14.20 8.51
CA SER A 151 -41.45 14.02 9.59
C SER A 151 -42.48 15.15 9.62
N LYS A 152 -42.07 16.40 9.36
CA LYS A 152 -43.00 17.55 9.28
C LYS A 152 -43.96 17.45 8.09
N SER A 153 -43.53 16.95 6.93
CA SER A 153 -44.42 16.78 5.76
C SER A 153 -45.47 15.68 5.96
N LEU A 154 -45.17 14.65 6.76
CA LEU A 154 -46.12 13.60 7.10
C LEU A 154 -47.19 14.07 8.11
N HIS A 155 -46.87 15.05 8.96
CA HIS A 155 -47.82 15.62 9.92
C HIS A 155 -48.76 16.66 9.29
N SER A 156 -48.35 17.37 8.24
CA SER A 156 -49.24 18.28 7.50
C SER A 156 -50.27 17.54 6.62
N ALA A 157 -50.03 16.27 6.30
CA ALA A 157 -50.95 15.45 5.49
C ALA A 157 -52.14 14.87 6.27
N LYS A 158 -52.21 15.04 7.60
CA LYS A 158 -53.30 14.55 8.45
C LYS A 158 -54.26 15.64 8.95
N GLN A 159 -54.13 16.88 8.50
CA GLN A 159 -55.14 17.90 8.76
C GLN A 159 -56.29 17.77 7.73
N PRO A 160 -57.55 17.58 8.16
CA PRO A 160 -58.67 17.48 7.23
C PRO A 160 -58.88 18.82 6.52
N HIS A 161 -58.62 18.83 5.21
CA HIS A 161 -58.92 19.98 4.35
C HIS A 161 -60.43 20.23 4.34
N GLN A 162 -60.86 21.33 4.98
CA GLN A 162 -62.13 21.95 4.64
C GLN A 162 -62.02 22.51 3.21
N LYS A 163 -62.94 22.08 2.35
CA LYS A 163 -63.03 22.49 0.94
C LYS A 163 -63.44 23.95 0.85
N GLY A 164 -62.45 24.83 0.67
CA GLY A 164 -62.64 26.22 0.25
C GLY A 164 -62.30 26.36 -1.24
N SER A 165 -63.31 26.71 -2.03
CA SER A 165 -63.24 26.97 -3.47
C SER A 165 -62.41 28.20 -3.85
N ARG A 166 -61.91 28.20 -5.10
CA ARG A 166 -61.68 29.34 -6.04
C ARG A 166 -60.23 29.68 -6.41
N SER A 167 -59.98 29.46 -7.70
CA SER A 167 -59.29 30.33 -8.69
C SER A 167 -57.92 30.92 -8.35
N GLY A 168 -56.93 30.64 -9.21
CA GLY A 168 -55.70 31.42 -9.27
C GLY A 168 -54.70 30.88 -10.28
N LYS A 169 -54.99 31.06 -11.56
CA LYS A 169 -54.01 30.88 -12.64
C LYS A 169 -53.04 32.06 -12.58
N GLN A 170 -51.81 31.84 -12.13
CA GLN A 170 -50.69 32.73 -12.42
C GLN A 170 -49.43 31.89 -12.75
N THR A 171 -49.13 31.86 -14.03
CA THR A 171 -47.80 31.58 -14.56
C THR A 171 -46.90 32.75 -14.20
N ASN A 172 -45.80 32.50 -13.49
CA ASN A 172 -44.70 33.46 -13.44
C ASN A 172 -43.39 32.73 -13.64
N SER A 173 -42.91 32.80 -14.87
CA SER A 173 -41.53 32.55 -15.25
C SER A 173 -40.65 33.65 -14.63
N ASN A 174 -39.74 33.30 -13.73
CA ASN A 174 -38.58 34.15 -13.47
C ASN A 174 -37.30 33.34 -13.60
N LYS A 175 -36.65 33.58 -14.73
CA LYS A 175 -35.31 33.15 -15.09
C LYS A 175 -34.36 34.24 -14.59
N HIS A 176 -33.10 33.88 -14.37
CA HIS A 176 -31.94 34.75 -14.09
C HIS A 176 -31.62 35.06 -12.62
N GLN A 177 -30.54 34.43 -12.12
CA GLN A 177 -29.32 35.06 -11.61
C GLN A 177 -28.40 33.93 -11.09
N GLN A 178 -27.41 33.52 -11.90
CA GLN A 178 -26.00 33.96 -11.84
C GLN A 178 -25.27 33.45 -10.58
N ALA A 179 -24.37 32.50 -10.82
CA ALA A 179 -23.36 32.04 -9.87
C ALA A 179 -22.21 33.05 -9.81
N PRO A 180 -21.65 33.36 -8.63
CA PRO A 180 -20.34 33.98 -8.56
C PRO A 180 -19.25 32.91 -8.61
N THR A 181 -18.45 32.96 -9.67
CA THR A 181 -17.11 32.38 -9.77
C THR A 181 -16.18 33.13 -8.82
N ASN A 182 -15.75 32.49 -7.74
CA ASN A 182 -14.61 32.99 -6.95
C ASN A 182 -13.32 32.36 -7.48
N GLN A 183 -12.73 33.04 -8.46
CA GLN A 183 -11.30 32.94 -8.75
C GLN A 183 -10.64 34.14 -8.07
N SER A 184 -9.79 33.89 -7.08
CA SER A 184 -8.73 34.83 -6.72
C SER A 184 -7.45 34.04 -6.51
N ASN A 185 -6.55 34.26 -7.44
CA ASN A 185 -5.14 33.91 -7.39
C ASN A 185 -4.51 34.56 -6.16
N ASN A 186 -3.57 33.87 -5.54
CA ASN A 186 -2.46 34.53 -4.86
C ASN A 186 -1.18 33.75 -5.13
N THR A 187 -0.55 34.15 -6.24
CA THR A 187 0.89 34.10 -6.42
C THR A 187 1.47 35.33 -5.75
N ASP A 188 2.29 35.14 -4.72
CA ASP A 188 3.38 36.06 -4.35
C ASP A 188 4.35 35.26 -3.47
N SER A 189 5.52 34.92 -4.00
CA SER A 189 6.76 35.72 -3.94
C SER A 189 7.47 35.48 -2.59
N SER A 190 8.44 34.58 -2.56
CA SER A 190 9.88 34.92 -2.51
C SER A 190 10.29 35.74 -1.30
N VAL A 191 11.08 35.17 -0.38
CA VAL A 191 12.32 35.77 0.11
C VAL A 191 13.24 34.63 0.58
N VAL A 192 14.33 34.45 -0.17
CA VAL A 192 15.58 33.84 0.29
C VAL A 192 16.23 34.83 1.26
N THR A 193 16.52 34.41 2.48
CA THR A 193 17.49 35.08 3.35
C THR A 193 18.53 34.05 3.74
N THR A 194 19.68 34.15 3.09
CA THR A 194 20.96 33.63 3.58
C THR A 194 21.64 34.82 4.27
N ASP A 195 21.89 34.68 5.56
CA ASP A 195 22.81 35.56 6.29
C ASP A 195 23.93 34.70 6.90
N GLU A 196 25.10 35.34 6.93
CA GLU A 196 26.48 34.91 7.21
C GLU A 196 26.74 33.75 8.19
#